data_AF-A0A8K0N8H1-F1
#
_entry.id   AF-A0A8K0N8H1-F1
#
_cell.length_a   1.000
_cell.length_b   1.000
_cell.length_c   1.000
_cell.angle_alpha   90.00
_cell.angle_beta   90.00
_cell.angle_gamma   90.00
#
_symmetry.space_group_name_H-M   'P 1'
#
loop_
_entity.id
_entity.type
_entity.pdbx_description
1 polymer ?
#
loop_
_entity_poly.entity_id
_entity_poly.type
_entity_poly.pdbx_seq_one_letter_code
_entity_poly.pdbx_strand_id
1 'polypeptide(L)'
;MDFDDDETVGPISDEIKVLAQGPNHIARRFKAFAMDNGYKFRTEQYEREMNTQNSRVMVLAKTESYARKQDTRPKLGDVNYYGRLTDIIELNYYGRFKVVLFRCDSIDVTQGRGIRKDSLGFTIINFSRLTHTGDHLNDEPFVFPSQAEQVIFVQDPKDREWFIPRQIIPRDAFDWSMESGP
;
A
#
# COMPACT_ATOMS: atom_id res chain seq x y z
N MET A 1 34.90 -40.39 16.92
CA MET A 1 34.84 -38.94 17.15
C MET A 1 33.52 -38.52 16.56
N ASP A 2 32.49 -38.62 17.39
CA ASP A 2 31.11 -38.34 17.01
C ASP A 2 30.92 -36.83 17.09
N PHE A 3 30.60 -36.23 15.94
CA PHE A 3 30.12 -34.87 15.87
C PHE A 3 28.61 -34.90 16.10
N ASP A 4 28.21 -34.92 17.37
CA ASP A 4 26.85 -34.56 17.77
C ASP A 4 26.75 -33.03 17.78
N ASP A 5 26.48 -32.43 16.62
CA ASP A 5 25.93 -31.08 16.55
C ASP A 5 24.41 -31.18 16.79
N ASP A 6 24.02 -31.42 18.06
CA ASP A 6 22.64 -31.17 18.50
C ASP A 6 22.49 -29.65 18.70
N GLU A 7 22.21 -28.96 17.61
CA GLU A 7 21.80 -27.56 17.64
C GLU A 7 20.41 -27.49 18.30
N THR A 8 20.38 -27.46 19.63
CA THR A 8 19.13 -27.36 20.40
C THR A 8 18.42 -26.06 20.02
N VAL A 9 17.43 -26.15 19.14
CA VAL A 9 16.55 -25.03 18.80
C VAL A 9 15.92 -24.55 20.10
N GLY A 10 16.26 -23.34 20.51
CA GLY A 10 15.72 -22.72 21.72
C GLY A 10 14.18 -22.73 21.71
N PRO A 11 13.52 -22.62 22.89
CA PRO A 11 12.08 -22.76 22.98
C PRO A 11 11.37 -21.76 22.06
N ILE A 12 10.50 -22.27 21.18
CA ILE A 12 9.69 -21.45 20.27
C ILE A 12 8.79 -20.54 21.09
N SER A 13 8.88 -19.22 20.83
CA SER A 13 8.06 -18.23 21.53
C SER A 13 6.56 -18.42 21.24
N ASP A 14 5.73 -18.05 22.20
CA ASP A 14 4.27 -18.14 22.01
C ASP A 14 3.76 -17.21 20.89
N GLU A 15 4.50 -16.13 20.58
CA GLU A 15 4.20 -15.25 19.44
C GLU A 15 4.35 -15.98 18.11
N ILE A 16 5.44 -16.75 17.94
CA ILE A 16 5.66 -17.55 16.72
C ILE A 16 4.58 -18.61 16.57
N LYS A 17 4.17 -19.26 17.68
CA LYS A 17 3.08 -20.25 17.64
C LYS A 17 1.77 -19.63 17.17
N VAL A 18 1.44 -18.43 17.64
CA VAL A 18 0.21 -17.73 17.27
C VAL A 18 0.26 -17.22 15.83
N LEU A 19 1.41 -16.75 15.36
CA LEU A 19 1.60 -16.42 13.93
C LEU A 19 1.41 -17.66 13.04
N ALA A 20 1.98 -18.81 13.43
CA ALA A 20 1.87 -20.06 12.69
C ALA A 20 0.43 -20.62 12.65
N GLN A 21 -0.38 -20.35 13.68
CA GLN A 21 -1.80 -20.68 13.70
C GLN A 21 -2.63 -19.84 12.70
N GLY A 22 -2.10 -18.69 12.29
CA GLY A 22 -2.81 -17.74 11.45
C GLY A 22 -3.82 -16.87 12.21
N PRO A 23 -4.44 -15.90 11.53
CA PRO A 23 -5.40 -15.00 12.16
C PRO A 23 -6.69 -15.75 12.54
N ASN A 24 -7.45 -15.17 13.47
CA ASN A 24 -8.82 -15.59 13.72
C ASN A 24 -9.64 -15.48 12.41
N HIS A 25 -10.52 -16.44 12.16
CA HIS A 25 -11.41 -16.48 11.02
C HIS A 25 -12.43 -15.32 11.00
N ILE A 26 -12.59 -14.61 12.11
CA ILE A 26 -13.39 -13.39 12.22
C ILE A 26 -12.48 -12.17 12.08
N ALA A 27 -12.73 -11.36 11.04
CA ALA A 27 -12.07 -10.09 10.81
C ALA A 27 -13.02 -8.91 11.07
N ARG A 28 -12.47 -7.78 11.53
CA ARG A 28 -13.21 -6.53 11.67
C ARG A 28 -13.00 -5.67 10.42
N ARG A 29 -14.02 -4.92 10.02
CA ARG A 29 -13.95 -3.97 8.90
C ARG A 29 -14.22 -2.56 9.35
N PHE A 30 -13.54 -1.60 8.73
CA PHE A 30 -13.71 -0.18 9.02
C PHE A 30 -14.02 0.60 7.74
N LYS A 31 -14.75 1.71 7.90
CA LYS A 31 -15.00 2.68 6.82
C LYS A 31 -13.92 3.76 6.73
N ALA A 32 -13.19 3.97 7.83
CA ALA A 32 -12.16 4.99 7.95
C ALA A 32 -11.07 4.53 8.93
N PHE A 33 -9.84 5.01 8.72
CA PHE A 33 -8.69 4.73 9.56
C PHE A 33 -7.81 5.97 9.69
N ALA A 34 -7.51 6.37 10.92
CA ALA A 34 -6.62 7.50 11.20
C ALA A 34 -5.24 6.96 11.61
N MET A 35 -4.20 7.50 11.00
CA MET A 35 -2.81 7.22 11.30
C MET A 35 -2.27 8.27 12.25
N ASP A 36 -1.28 7.89 13.06
CA ASP A 36 -0.59 8.81 13.97
C ASP A 36 0.20 9.90 13.21
N ASN A 37 0.58 9.66 11.95
CA ASN A 37 1.22 10.66 11.09
C ASN A 37 0.23 11.67 10.47
N GLY A 38 -1.02 11.68 10.92
CA GLY A 38 -2.05 12.63 10.48
C GLY A 38 -2.82 12.22 9.21
N TYR A 39 -2.42 11.15 8.51
CA TYR A 39 -3.22 10.63 7.40
C TYR A 39 -4.55 10.05 7.89
N LYS A 40 -5.64 10.36 7.18
CA LYS A 40 -7.00 9.95 7.55
C LYS A 40 -7.66 9.23 6.38
N PHE A 41 -7.44 7.93 6.26
CA PHE A 41 -7.92 7.12 5.15
C PHE A 41 -9.41 6.80 5.27
N ARG A 42 -10.09 6.67 4.13
CA ARG A 42 -11.49 6.25 4.03
C ARG A 42 -11.68 5.28 2.89
N THR A 43 -12.60 4.34 3.03
CA THR A 43 -12.99 3.50 1.90
C THR A 43 -13.68 4.34 0.83
N GLU A 44 -13.51 3.98 -0.44
CA GLU A 44 -14.12 4.71 -1.55
C GLU A 44 -15.64 4.81 -1.39
N GLN A 45 -16.29 3.73 -0.92
CA GLN A 45 -17.73 3.74 -0.67
C GLN A 45 -18.13 4.82 0.34
N TYR A 46 -17.38 4.95 1.44
CA TYR A 46 -17.67 5.95 2.48
C TYR A 46 -17.33 7.37 2.03
N GLU A 47 -16.33 7.53 1.16
CA GLU A 47 -15.95 8.81 0.59
C GLU A 47 -16.99 9.41 -0.36
N ARG A 48 -17.82 8.60 -1.04
CA ARG A 48 -18.79 9.10 -2.04
C ARG A 48 -19.76 10.16 -1.52
N GLU A 49 -20.00 10.17 -0.21
CA GLU A 49 -20.89 11.11 0.48
C GLU A 49 -20.15 12.37 0.99
N MET A 50 -18.85 12.50 0.69
CA MET A 50 -17.95 13.50 1.25
C MET A 50 -17.34 14.41 0.18
N ASN A 51 -16.92 15.61 0.60
CA ASN A 51 -16.26 16.59 -0.28
C ASN A 51 -14.73 16.38 -0.43
N THR A 52 -14.14 15.39 0.25
CA THR A 52 -12.68 15.19 0.34
C THR A 52 -12.28 13.83 -0.23
N GLN A 53 -11.17 13.76 -0.98
CA GLN A 53 -10.59 12.52 -1.50
C GLN A 53 -9.54 11.93 -0.54
N ASN A 54 -9.97 11.10 0.39
CA ASN A 54 -9.18 10.41 1.39
C ASN A 54 -9.03 8.89 1.14
N SER A 55 -9.58 8.39 0.03
CA SER A 55 -9.55 6.99 -0.40
C SER A 55 -8.43 6.67 -1.38
N ARG A 56 -7.67 7.67 -1.82
CA ARG A 56 -6.59 7.43 -2.79
C ARG A 56 -5.30 7.15 -2.05
N VAL A 57 -4.62 6.10 -2.50
CA VAL A 57 -3.42 5.57 -1.88
C VAL A 57 -2.29 5.62 -2.90
N MET A 58 -1.10 6.00 -2.44
CA MET A 58 0.15 5.78 -3.15
C MET A 58 1.09 4.96 -2.27
N VAL A 59 1.78 4.00 -2.88
CA VAL A 59 2.82 3.20 -2.22
C VAL A 59 4.09 3.32 -3.03
N LEU A 60 5.17 3.74 -2.37
CA LEU A 60 6.51 3.73 -2.94
C LEU A 60 7.15 2.35 -2.70
N ALA A 61 7.38 1.61 -3.77
CA ALA A 61 8.01 0.29 -3.71
C ALA A 61 9.40 0.33 -4.35
N LYS A 62 10.37 -0.27 -3.66
CA LYS A 62 11.70 -0.54 -4.23
C LYS A 62 11.61 -1.80 -5.07
N THR A 63 11.68 -1.65 -6.38
CA THR A 63 11.55 -2.74 -7.35
C THR A 63 12.88 -3.01 -8.01
N GLU A 64 13.27 -4.29 -8.06
CA GLU A 64 14.38 -4.74 -8.87
C GLU A 64 13.93 -4.90 -10.32
N SER A 65 14.66 -4.30 -11.25
CA SER A 65 14.41 -4.41 -12.68
C SER A 65 15.67 -4.89 -13.40
N TYR A 66 15.48 -5.72 -14.41
CA TYR A 66 16.58 -6.25 -15.23
C TYR A 66 16.53 -5.61 -16.60
N ALA A 67 17.68 -5.20 -17.15
CA ALA A 67 17.71 -4.58 -18.47
C ALA A 67 17.26 -5.56 -19.57
N ARG A 68 17.50 -6.87 -19.34
CA ARG A 68 17.13 -7.98 -20.24
C ARG A 68 16.88 -9.25 -19.40
N LYS A 69 16.16 -10.22 -19.98
CA LYS A 69 15.85 -11.51 -19.32
C LYS A 69 17.09 -12.30 -18.88
N GLN A 70 18.23 -12.13 -19.56
CA GLN A 70 19.50 -12.79 -19.21
C GLN A 70 20.42 -11.93 -18.32
N ASP A 71 20.02 -10.71 -17.98
CA ASP A 71 20.81 -9.85 -17.11
C ASP A 71 20.75 -10.38 -15.68
N THR A 72 21.91 -10.55 -15.04
CA THR A 72 22.03 -11.04 -13.67
C THR A 72 22.22 -9.91 -12.66
N ARG A 73 22.29 -8.65 -13.12
CA ARG A 73 22.49 -7.49 -12.25
C ARG A 73 21.19 -6.67 -12.19
N PRO A 74 20.34 -6.88 -11.17
CA PRO A 74 19.16 -6.06 -11.00
C PRO A 74 19.55 -4.61 -10.74
N LYS A 75 18.80 -3.69 -11.34
CA LYS A 75 18.80 -2.28 -10.95
C LYS A 75 17.62 -2.05 -10.01
N LEU A 76 17.91 -1.61 -8.80
CA LEU A 76 16.90 -1.16 -7.87
C LEU A 76 16.37 0.20 -8.32
N GLY A 77 15.07 0.30 -8.48
CA GLY A 77 14.37 1.52 -8.84
C GLY A 77 13.15 1.74 -7.96
N ASP A 78 12.84 3.00 -7.71
CA ASP A 78 11.67 3.41 -6.99
C ASP A 78 10.46 3.45 -7.95
N VAL A 79 9.40 2.72 -7.60
CA VAL A 79 8.16 2.64 -8.37
C VAL A 79 6.99 3.03 -7.48
N ASN A 80 6.27 4.06 -7.90
CA ASN A 80 5.03 4.46 -7.23
C ASN A 80 3.85 3.65 -7.78
N TYR A 81 3.21 2.91 -6.90
CA TYR A 81 1.93 2.28 -7.13
C TYR A 81 0.81 3.22 -6.67
N TYR A 82 -0.28 3.25 -7.42
CA TYR A 82 -1.43 4.10 -7.13
C TYR A 82 -2.68 3.23 -7.07
N GLY A 83 -3.49 3.45 -6.06
CA GLY A 83 -4.69 2.65 -5.85
C GLY A 83 -5.83 3.42 -5.21
N ARG A 84 -6.99 2.77 -5.19
CA ARG A 84 -8.19 3.23 -4.49
C ARG A 84 -8.48 2.27 -3.35
N LEU A 85 -8.55 2.80 -2.14
CA LEU A 85 -8.86 2.06 -0.92
C LEU A 85 -10.32 1.59 -0.96
N THR A 86 -10.53 0.29 -1.14
CA THR A 86 -11.87 -0.30 -1.24
C THR A 86 -12.33 -0.91 0.08
N ASP A 87 -11.42 -1.45 0.90
CA ASP A 87 -11.75 -2.03 2.21
C ASP A 87 -10.62 -1.83 3.23
N ILE A 88 -10.97 -1.81 4.51
CA ILE A 88 -10.01 -1.73 5.63
C ILE A 88 -10.34 -2.87 6.58
N ILE A 89 -9.39 -3.80 6.75
CA ILE A 89 -9.61 -5.06 7.47
C ILE A 89 -8.62 -5.15 8.63
N GLU A 90 -9.10 -5.38 9.85
CA GLU A 90 -8.29 -5.77 11.01
C GLU A 90 -8.38 -7.27 11.23
N LEU A 91 -7.23 -7.93 11.13
CA LEU A 91 -7.02 -9.32 11.51
C LEU A 91 -6.63 -9.37 12.98
N ASN A 92 -7.26 -10.28 13.73
CA ASN A 92 -7.00 -10.49 15.14
C ASN A 92 -6.34 -11.86 15.36
N TYR A 93 -5.16 -11.90 15.96
CA TYR A 93 -4.47 -13.16 16.28
C TYR A 93 -4.79 -13.58 17.72
N TYR A 94 -6.06 -13.95 17.94
CA TYR A 94 -6.58 -14.41 19.22
C TYR A 94 -6.28 -13.47 20.40
N GLY A 95 -6.26 -12.15 20.15
CA GLY A 95 -5.99 -11.13 21.16
C GLY A 95 -4.51 -10.86 21.42
N ARG A 96 -3.57 -11.57 20.79
CA ARG A 96 -2.12 -11.35 20.97
C ARG A 96 -1.61 -10.14 20.20
N PHE A 97 -1.97 -10.02 18.94
CA PHE A 97 -1.69 -8.84 18.12
C PHE A 97 -2.75 -8.68 17.05
N LYS A 98 -2.80 -7.47 16.50
CA LYS A 98 -3.75 -7.05 15.47
C LYS A 98 -3.01 -6.48 14.29
N VAL A 99 -3.49 -6.80 13.09
CA VAL A 99 -2.89 -6.34 11.84
C VAL A 99 -3.97 -5.68 11.02
N VAL A 100 -3.75 -4.42 10.63
CA VAL A 100 -4.66 -3.69 9.75
C VAL A 100 -4.12 -3.75 8.32
N LEU A 101 -4.99 -4.12 7.39
CA LEU A 101 -4.71 -4.21 5.96
C LEU A 101 -5.65 -3.28 5.20
N PHE A 102 -5.09 -2.57 4.23
CA PHE A 102 -5.84 -1.80 3.24
C PHE A 102 -5.97 -2.62 1.98
N ARG A 103 -7.20 -2.93 1.57
CA ARG A 103 -7.47 -3.50 0.25
C ARG A 103 -7.56 -2.36 -0.75
N CYS A 104 -6.73 -2.39 -1.79
CA CYS A 104 -6.64 -1.35 -2.78
C CYS A 104 -6.87 -1.90 -4.19
N ASP A 105 -7.70 -1.23 -4.98
CA ASP A 105 -7.73 -1.44 -6.43
C ASP A 105 -6.58 -0.63 -7.05
N SER A 106 -5.48 -1.32 -7.35
CA SER A 106 -4.24 -0.69 -7.80
C SER A 106 -4.10 -0.73 -9.31
N ILE A 107 -3.61 0.35 -9.92
CA ILE A 107 -3.40 0.43 -11.38
C ILE A 107 -2.22 -0.44 -11.82
N ASP A 108 -2.29 -0.97 -13.05
CA ASP A 108 -1.14 -1.60 -13.71
C ASP A 108 -0.11 -0.52 -14.10
N VAL A 109 0.98 -0.44 -13.32
CA VAL A 109 2.07 0.54 -13.50
C VAL A 109 3.04 0.19 -14.64
N THR A 110 2.72 -0.79 -15.48
CA THR A 110 3.46 -1.04 -16.72
C THR A 110 3.28 0.13 -17.69
N GLN A 111 4.38 0.67 -18.20
CA GLN A 111 4.35 1.81 -19.14
C GLN A 111 3.45 1.53 -20.34
N GLY A 112 2.52 2.46 -20.63
CA GLY A 112 1.56 2.33 -21.72
C GLY A 112 0.29 1.55 -21.37
N ARG A 113 0.14 1.09 -20.12
CA ARG A 113 -1.10 0.51 -19.58
C ARG A 113 -1.81 1.50 -18.67
N GLY A 114 -1.73 1.31 -17.35
CA GLY A 114 -2.34 2.19 -16.36
C GLY A 114 -1.55 3.46 -16.10
N ILE A 115 -0.34 3.60 -16.66
CA ILE A 115 0.53 4.76 -16.45
C ILE A 115 1.17 5.24 -17.76
N ARG A 116 1.28 6.56 -17.91
CA ARG A 116 2.12 7.21 -18.93
C ARG A 116 2.65 8.55 -18.42
N LYS A 117 3.55 9.14 -19.20
CA LYS A 117 4.04 10.52 -19.00
C LYS A 117 3.37 11.45 -20.00
N ASP A 118 2.94 12.63 -19.55
CA ASP A 118 2.49 13.69 -20.45
C ASP A 118 3.68 14.42 -21.11
N SER A 119 3.39 15.37 -21.98
CA SER A 119 4.41 16.17 -22.68
C SER A 119 5.30 17.02 -21.75
N LEU A 120 4.86 17.25 -20.52
CA LEU A 120 5.57 18.02 -19.49
C LEU A 120 6.30 17.11 -18.48
N GLY A 121 6.23 15.79 -18.66
CA GLY A 121 6.86 14.80 -17.79
C GLY A 121 6.05 14.43 -16.53
N PHE A 122 4.82 14.94 -16.38
CA PHE A 122 3.94 14.53 -15.28
C PHE A 122 3.48 13.10 -15.48
N THR A 123 3.43 12.36 -14.36
CA THR A 123 2.78 11.06 -14.32
C THR A 123 1.28 11.26 -14.46
N ILE A 124 0.66 10.54 -15.38
CA ILE A 124 -0.80 10.43 -15.48
C ILE A 124 -1.19 8.96 -15.44
N ILE A 125 -2.27 8.69 -14.72
CA ILE A 125 -2.72 7.34 -14.36
C ILE A 125 -4.13 7.07 -14.86
N ASN A 126 -4.45 5.81 -15.12
CA ASN A 126 -5.75 5.36 -15.60
C ASN A 126 -6.15 4.05 -14.90
N PHE A 127 -7.38 4.00 -14.39
CA PHE A 127 -7.93 2.87 -13.63
C PHE A 127 -8.63 1.81 -14.51
N SER A 128 -8.62 1.95 -15.84
CA SER A 128 -9.17 0.97 -16.78
C SER A 128 -8.43 -0.38 -16.75
N ARG A 129 -7.19 -0.38 -16.26
CA ARG A 129 -6.38 -1.59 -16.08
C ARG A 129 -5.82 -1.62 -14.67
N LEU A 130 -6.29 -2.60 -13.90
CA LEU A 130 -5.81 -2.88 -12.56
C LEU A 130 -4.73 -3.96 -12.62
N THR A 131 -3.79 -3.92 -11.67
CA THR A 131 -2.72 -4.93 -11.52
C THR A 131 -3.29 -6.30 -11.20
N HIS A 132 -4.41 -6.33 -10.48
CA HIS A 132 -5.11 -7.52 -10.05
C HIS A 132 -6.62 -7.28 -10.16
N THR A 133 -7.40 -8.33 -10.40
CA THR A 133 -8.88 -8.25 -10.32
C THR A 133 -9.38 -8.55 -8.92
N GLY A 134 -8.53 -9.15 -8.08
CA GLY A 134 -8.88 -9.66 -6.75
C GLY A 134 -9.55 -11.04 -6.79
N ASP A 135 -9.53 -11.70 -7.95
CA ASP A 135 -10.17 -13.01 -8.17
C ASP A 135 -9.15 -14.16 -8.18
N HIS A 136 -7.86 -13.86 -8.31
CA HIS A 136 -6.80 -14.87 -8.36
C HIS A 136 -6.11 -15.02 -7.01
N LEU A 137 -5.70 -16.25 -6.68
CA LEU A 137 -4.93 -16.55 -5.45
C LEU A 137 -3.60 -15.79 -5.37
N ASN A 138 -3.04 -15.40 -6.51
CA ASN A 138 -1.78 -14.66 -6.59
C ASN A 138 -1.99 -13.14 -6.62
N ASP A 139 -3.24 -12.67 -6.56
CA ASP A 139 -3.52 -11.26 -6.44
C ASP A 139 -3.14 -10.81 -5.02
N GLU A 140 -2.26 -9.82 -4.93
CA GLU A 140 -1.86 -9.19 -3.68
C GLU A 140 -2.46 -7.77 -3.60
N PRO A 141 -3.76 -7.62 -3.26
CA PRO A 141 -4.43 -6.32 -3.24
C PRO A 141 -4.21 -5.55 -1.93
N PHE A 142 -3.44 -6.11 -1.00
CA PHE A 142 -3.33 -5.60 0.36
C PHE A 142 -2.04 -4.83 0.56
N VAL A 143 -2.16 -3.67 1.22
CA VAL A 143 -1.01 -2.85 1.64
C VAL A 143 -1.13 -2.54 3.12
N PHE A 144 0.00 -2.37 3.82
CA PHE A 144 -0.04 -1.89 5.19
C PHE A 144 -0.32 -0.38 5.23
N PRO A 145 -1.12 0.10 6.19
CA PRO A 145 -1.35 1.54 6.35
C PRO A 145 -0.07 2.35 6.51
N SER A 146 0.97 1.77 7.14
CA SER A 146 2.28 2.41 7.33
C SER A 146 3.09 2.59 6.04
N GLN A 147 2.74 1.86 4.98
CA GLN A 147 3.37 1.97 3.65
C GLN A 147 2.59 2.90 2.71
N ALA A 148 1.40 3.34 3.13
CA ALA A 148 0.46 4.10 2.32
C ALA A 148 0.59 5.60 2.59
N GLU A 149 0.70 6.37 1.53
CA GLU A 149 0.57 7.83 1.54
C GLU A 149 -0.77 8.26 0.93
N GLN A 150 -1.31 9.38 1.41
CA GLN A 150 -2.52 9.98 0.83
C GLN A 150 -2.19 10.82 -0.39
N VAL A 151 -2.96 10.60 -1.46
CA VAL A 151 -2.92 11.40 -2.68
C VAL A 151 -4.32 11.90 -3.02
N ILE A 152 -4.42 12.88 -3.91
CA ILE A 152 -5.65 13.17 -4.66
C ILE A 152 -5.41 12.85 -6.13
N PHE A 153 -6.47 12.44 -6.81
CA PHE A 153 -6.47 12.26 -8.25
C PHE A 153 -7.23 13.42 -8.89
N VAL A 154 -6.51 14.26 -9.63
CA VAL A 154 -7.09 15.37 -10.38
C VAL A 154 -7.36 14.88 -11.79
N GLN A 155 -8.62 14.92 -12.24
CA GLN A 155 -8.98 14.48 -13.58
C GLN A 155 -8.27 15.35 -14.64
N ASP A 156 -7.71 14.71 -15.68
CA ASP A 156 -7.10 15.40 -16.80
C ASP A 156 -8.20 16.10 -17.63
N PRO A 157 -8.11 17.43 -17.87
CA PRO A 157 -9.09 18.14 -18.68
C PRO A 157 -9.11 17.70 -20.15
N LYS A 158 -8.01 17.13 -20.67
CA LYS A 158 -7.92 16.66 -22.06
C LYS A 158 -8.48 15.25 -22.23
N ASP A 159 -8.46 14.44 -21.17
CA ASP A 159 -8.82 13.04 -21.22
C ASP A 159 -9.40 12.59 -19.87
N ARG A 160 -10.73 12.55 -19.78
CA ARG A 160 -11.47 12.34 -18.52
C ARG A 160 -11.23 10.98 -17.86
N GLU A 161 -10.70 10.01 -18.58
CA GLU A 161 -10.36 8.69 -18.02
C GLU A 161 -9.01 8.68 -17.32
N TRP A 162 -8.22 9.75 -17.47
CA TRP A 162 -6.89 9.89 -16.89
C TRP A 162 -6.87 10.88 -15.75
N PHE A 163 -5.96 10.65 -14.81
CA PHE A 163 -5.81 11.45 -13.60
C PHE A 163 -4.35 11.79 -13.34
N ILE A 164 -4.12 12.97 -12.78
CA ILE A 164 -2.82 13.42 -12.28
C ILE A 164 -2.82 13.19 -10.76
N PRO A 165 -1.97 12.29 -10.23
CA PRO A 165 -1.83 12.11 -8.79
C PRO A 165 -1.08 13.29 -8.16
N ARG A 166 -1.56 13.76 -7.01
CA ARG A 166 -0.90 14.78 -6.19
C ARG A 166 -0.86 14.31 -4.75
N GLN A 167 0.34 14.24 -4.16
CA GLN A 167 0.50 13.93 -2.74
C GLN A 167 -0.11 15.03 -1.87
N ILE A 168 -0.72 14.60 -0.76
CA ILE A 168 -1.26 15.50 0.25
C ILE A 168 -0.33 15.46 1.45
N ILE A 169 0.05 16.62 1.97
CA ILE A 169 0.71 16.70 3.27
C ILE A 169 -0.39 16.74 4.34
N PRO A 170 -0.41 15.81 5.31
CA PRO A 170 -1.40 15.83 6.37
C PRO A 170 -1.28 17.13 7.17
N ARG A 171 -2.43 17.76 7.49
CA ARG A 171 -2.45 19.07 8.18
C ARG A 171 -1.75 19.02 9.54
N ASP A 172 -1.84 17.87 10.21
CA ASP A 172 -1.29 17.64 11.55
C ASP A 172 0.23 17.36 11.52
N ALA A 173 0.86 17.24 10.33
CA ALA A 173 2.31 17.02 10.18
C ALA A 173 3.14 18.31 10.30
N PHE A 174 2.50 19.49 10.26
CA PHE A 174 3.18 20.78 10.39
C PHE A 174 3.57 21.14 11.83
N ASP A 175 3.16 20.36 12.84
CA ASP A 175 3.46 20.63 14.24
C ASP A 175 4.85 20.12 14.67
N TRP A 176 5.49 19.24 13.88
CA TRP A 176 6.79 18.64 14.24
C TRP A 176 8.02 19.44 13.75
N SER A 177 7.84 20.40 12.84
CA SER A 177 8.97 21.14 12.23
C SER A 177 9.34 22.45 12.92
N MET A 178 8.68 22.82 14.01
CA MET A 178 8.95 24.07 14.73
C MET A 178 9.72 23.90 16.06
N GLU A 179 10.01 22.68 16.51
CA GLU A 179 10.69 22.46 17.80
C GLU A 179 12.15 21.99 17.71
N SER A 180 12.77 22.08 16.54
CA SER A 180 14.22 21.85 16.42
C SER A 180 14.93 23.02 15.74
N GLY A 181 15.27 24.02 16.56
CA GLY A 181 16.44 24.88 16.33
C GLY A 181 16.46 26.12 17.22
N PRO A 182 17.64 26.68 17.54
CA PRO A 182 19.00 26.12 17.54
C PRO A 182 19.43 25.54 18.91
#